data_AF-A0A2W6TKI2-F1
#
_entry.id   AF-A0A2W6TKI2-F1
#
_cell.length_a   1.000
_cell.length_b   1.000
_cell.length_c   1.000
_cell.angle_alpha   90.00
_cell.angle_beta   90.00
_cell.angle_gamma   90.00
#
_symmetry.space_group_name_H-M   'P 1'
#
loop_
_entity.id
_entity.type
_entity.pdbx_description
1 polymer ?
#
loop_
_entity_poly.entity_id
_entity_poly.type
_entity_poly.pdbx_seq_one_letter_code
_entity_poly.pdbx_strand_id
1 'polypeptide(L)'
;ESTGHGSPLPTLMHGGPGRAGGGEEMGGLNGLHFFLQKTAIQGSPDILTAVTKIYQQGAEKKYSDKHPFQKYFEEVEVGDSLETAGRTVTDADIVNFSNVSWDHFYAHTDATSLTGTIFDKTVAHGYFILSAAAGLFVSGKKGPVIANYGLENCSFFKPVYAGDTITVYLTAKEKINRGVKGRNIPSGVVKWLVEVVNQRDEIVCVATILTLVAKQSPFIDLNLKNIQKALNGLTESTQPSWGKMSPQQMIEHLEHGVLASLGEPEAEKCFTPEEQLEKWQDSLYNHRKMPKDFPAPYLAEDEKLLELRHKNLEAAKISFMDNLKRFSIYYKENPYAEHMNFVFGKLNKEMWELMHRKHFTHHFEQFGLI
;
A
#
# COMPACT_ATOMS: atom_id res chain seq x y z
N GLU A 1 32.88 13.73 9.06
CA GLU A 1 33.22 12.57 8.22
C GLU A 1 33.42 13.04 6.77
N SER A 2 34.55 13.69 6.48
CA SER A 2 34.88 14.10 5.10
C SER A 2 35.32 12.89 4.29
N THR A 3 34.91 12.78 3.04
CA THR A 3 35.40 11.76 2.10
C THR A 3 36.78 12.08 1.51
N GLY A 4 37.31 13.28 1.80
CA GLY A 4 38.58 13.78 1.26
C GLY A 4 38.42 14.51 -0.07
N HIS A 5 39.54 15.00 -0.63
CA HIS A 5 39.55 15.79 -1.87
C HIS A 5 39.54 14.92 -3.15
N GLY A 6 40.23 13.78 -3.13
CA GLY A 6 40.38 12.88 -4.27
C GLY A 6 39.23 11.87 -4.46
N SER A 7 38.08 12.12 -3.84
CA SER A 7 36.93 11.22 -3.81
C SER A 7 35.71 11.89 -4.45
N PRO A 8 35.69 12.06 -5.78
CA PRO A 8 34.58 12.71 -6.46
C PRO A 8 33.31 11.86 -6.27
N LEU A 9 32.25 12.49 -5.78
CA LEU A 9 31.01 11.79 -5.44
C LEU A 9 30.09 11.68 -6.66
N PRO A 10 29.42 10.53 -6.86
CA PRO A 10 28.58 10.31 -8.04
C PRO A 10 27.38 11.26 -8.15
N THR A 11 26.97 11.88 -7.04
CA THR A 11 25.87 12.88 -6.99
C THR A 11 26.34 14.31 -7.14
N LEU A 12 27.65 14.57 -7.16
CA LEU A 12 28.22 15.90 -7.34
C LEU A 12 28.70 16.07 -8.78
N MET A 13 28.57 17.29 -9.30
CA MET A 13 29.13 17.66 -10.59
C MET A 13 30.66 17.54 -10.51
N HIS A 14 31.25 16.82 -11.46
CA HIS A 14 32.70 16.69 -11.58
C HIS A 14 33.15 17.15 -12.95
N GLY A 15 33.80 18.30 -12.99
CA GLY A 15 34.23 18.93 -14.22
C GLY A 15 34.69 20.34 -13.96
N GLY A 16 35.18 21.01 -15.00
CA GLY A 16 35.60 22.40 -14.87
C GLY A 16 35.92 23.03 -16.22
N PRO A 17 35.77 24.36 -16.33
CA PRO A 17 36.06 25.09 -17.55
C PRO A 17 37.56 25.13 -17.88
N GLY A 18 37.89 25.46 -19.13
CA GLY A 18 39.26 25.74 -19.55
C GLY A 18 40.17 24.50 -19.50
N ARG A 19 41.28 24.56 -18.75
CA ARG A 19 42.26 23.47 -18.66
C ARG A 19 41.72 22.21 -18.00
N ALA A 20 40.59 22.29 -17.31
CA ALA A 20 39.90 21.14 -16.72
C ALA A 20 39.02 20.38 -17.73
N GLY A 21 38.93 20.82 -19.00
CA GLY A 21 38.30 20.08 -20.10
C GLY A 21 36.98 20.66 -20.61
N GLY A 22 36.36 21.61 -19.89
CA GLY A 22 35.13 22.29 -20.30
C GLY A 22 33.85 21.47 -20.17
N GLY A 23 33.96 20.15 -20.07
CA GLY A 23 32.85 19.23 -19.83
C GLY A 23 32.58 18.96 -18.36
N GLU A 24 31.49 18.24 -18.13
CA GLU A 24 31.01 17.82 -16.82
C GLU A 24 30.66 16.33 -16.86
N GLU A 25 30.97 15.62 -15.78
CA GLU A 25 30.64 14.21 -15.54
C GLU A 25 29.98 14.06 -14.16
N MET A 26 29.45 12.87 -13.88
CA MET A 26 28.71 12.58 -12.65
C MET A 26 27.49 13.51 -12.47
N GLY A 27 27.24 14.07 -11.29
CA GLY A 27 26.11 14.98 -11.08
C GLY A 27 24.75 14.29 -10.89
N GLY A 28 24.73 13.03 -10.47
CA GLY A 28 23.51 12.27 -10.25
C GLY A 28 22.67 12.13 -11.51
N LEU A 29 21.43 12.64 -11.49
CA LEU A 29 20.54 12.59 -12.65
C LEU A 29 21.02 13.50 -13.80
N ASN A 30 21.79 14.56 -13.52
CA ASN A 30 22.26 15.47 -14.56
C ASN A 30 23.23 14.78 -15.54
N GLY A 31 24.10 13.90 -15.05
CA GLY A 31 25.02 13.13 -15.90
C GLY A 31 24.32 12.20 -16.88
N LEU A 32 23.08 11.79 -16.59
CA LEU A 32 22.28 10.97 -17.51
C LEU A 32 21.80 11.78 -18.73
N HIS A 33 21.67 13.10 -18.62
CA HIS A 33 21.21 13.94 -19.74
C HIS A 33 22.17 13.95 -20.93
N PHE A 34 23.47 13.67 -20.73
CA PHE A 34 24.41 13.54 -21.84
C PHE A 34 24.08 12.34 -22.75
N PHE A 35 23.47 11.29 -22.19
CA PHE A 35 23.11 10.07 -22.90
C PHE A 35 21.66 10.06 -23.39
N LEU A 36 20.91 11.16 -23.21
CA LEU A 36 19.51 11.28 -23.56
C LEU A 36 19.29 12.47 -24.48
N GLN A 37 18.48 12.30 -25.53
CA GLN A 37 18.03 13.42 -26.34
C GLN A 37 16.85 14.11 -25.66
N LYS A 38 17.00 15.40 -25.32
CA LYS A 38 15.90 16.23 -24.86
C LYS A 38 15.07 16.69 -26.07
N THR A 39 13.78 16.41 -26.06
CA THR A 39 12.84 16.78 -27.13
C THR A 39 11.67 17.54 -26.54
N ALA A 40 11.41 18.75 -27.05
CA ALA A 40 10.22 19.52 -26.69
C ALA A 40 9.03 19.00 -27.51
N ILE A 41 8.12 18.27 -26.87
CA ILE A 41 6.91 17.72 -27.49
C ILE A 41 5.76 18.69 -27.24
N GLN A 42 5.05 19.08 -28.30
CA GLN A 42 3.82 19.87 -28.22
C GLN A 42 2.61 19.00 -28.58
N GLY A 43 1.45 19.33 -28.02
CA GLY A 43 0.20 18.61 -28.27
C GLY A 43 -0.88 19.02 -27.29
N SER A 44 -2.09 18.47 -27.44
CA SER A 44 -3.13 18.61 -26.42
C SER A 44 -2.71 17.89 -25.12
N PRO A 45 -3.29 18.25 -23.96
CA PRO A 45 -3.06 17.54 -22.71
C PRO A 45 -3.25 16.02 -22.81
N ASP A 46 -4.23 15.56 -23.60
CA ASP A 46 -4.48 14.13 -23.84
C ASP A 46 -3.33 13.44 -24.58
N ILE A 47 -2.84 14.07 -25.67
CA ILE A 47 -1.72 13.53 -26.44
C ILE A 47 -0.47 13.49 -25.56
N LEU A 48 -0.19 14.57 -24.82
CA LEU A 48 0.95 14.64 -23.93
C LEU A 48 0.85 13.60 -22.80
N THR A 49 -0.36 13.36 -22.26
CA THR A 49 -0.60 12.31 -21.27
C THR A 49 -0.34 10.92 -21.86
N ALA A 50 -0.84 10.66 -23.07
CA ALA A 50 -0.68 9.37 -23.73
C ALA A 50 0.79 9.06 -24.07
N VAL A 51 1.56 10.08 -24.46
CA VAL A 51 2.99 9.97 -24.81
C VAL A 51 3.85 9.83 -23.54
N THR A 52 3.65 10.69 -22.54
CA THR A 52 4.50 10.73 -21.34
C THR A 52 4.12 9.69 -20.28
N LYS A 53 2.90 9.14 -20.35
CA LYS A 53 2.28 8.32 -19.29
C LYS A 53 2.16 9.08 -17.95
N ILE A 54 2.16 10.41 -18.01
CA ILE A 54 1.93 11.30 -16.87
C ILE A 54 0.75 12.20 -17.22
N TYR A 55 -0.27 12.19 -16.37
CA TYR A 55 -1.46 13.02 -16.55
C TYR A 55 -1.08 14.50 -16.61
N GLN A 56 -1.56 15.17 -17.66
CA GLN A 56 -1.47 16.60 -17.83
C GLN A 56 -2.77 17.26 -17.38
N GLN A 57 -2.65 18.40 -16.69
CA GLN A 57 -3.81 19.18 -16.31
C GLN A 57 -4.62 19.57 -17.55
N GLY A 58 -5.95 19.40 -17.48
CA GLY A 58 -6.87 19.63 -18.59
C GLY A 58 -7.02 18.46 -19.57
N ALA A 59 -6.34 17.33 -19.35
CA ALA A 59 -6.63 16.08 -20.06
C ALA A 59 -7.97 15.48 -19.62
N GLU A 60 -8.49 14.54 -20.40
CA GLU A 60 -9.72 13.82 -20.11
C GLU A 60 -9.59 13.00 -18.81
N LYS A 61 -10.56 13.21 -17.92
CA LYS A 61 -10.69 12.52 -16.63
C LYS A 61 -11.47 11.23 -16.81
N LYS A 62 -10.99 10.12 -16.24
CA LYS A 62 -11.65 8.81 -16.35
C LYS A 62 -12.32 8.43 -15.05
N TYR A 63 -13.64 8.40 -15.03
CA TYR A 63 -14.41 8.02 -13.85
C TYR A 63 -14.80 6.53 -13.90
N SER A 64 -14.86 5.90 -12.73
CA SER A 64 -15.31 4.51 -12.58
C SER A 64 -16.10 4.34 -11.29
N ASP A 65 -16.98 3.33 -11.23
CA ASP A 65 -17.78 3.04 -10.04
C ASP A 65 -16.93 2.70 -8.80
N LYS A 66 -15.71 2.17 -9.01
CA LYS A 66 -14.78 1.85 -7.93
C LYS A 66 -13.96 3.09 -7.57
N HIS A 67 -14.08 3.53 -6.32
CA HIS A 67 -13.29 4.62 -5.76
C HIS A 67 -11.78 4.39 -6.01
N PRO A 68 -11.01 5.37 -6.52
CA PRO A 68 -9.60 5.15 -6.91
C PRO A 68 -8.70 4.65 -5.77
N PHE A 69 -8.88 5.14 -4.53
CA PHE A 69 -8.15 4.63 -3.35
C PHE A 69 -8.50 3.19 -2.93
N GLN A 70 -9.50 2.57 -3.55
CA GLN A 70 -9.84 1.16 -3.36
C GLN A 70 -9.26 0.26 -4.46
N LYS A 71 -8.53 0.82 -5.42
CA LYS A 71 -7.81 0.09 -6.46
C LYS A 71 -6.40 -0.31 -5.98
N TYR A 72 -5.99 -1.54 -6.25
CA TYR A 72 -4.60 -1.97 -6.09
C TYR A 72 -3.71 -1.28 -7.11
N PHE A 73 -2.40 -1.27 -6.87
CA PHE A 73 -1.44 -0.58 -7.73
C PHE A 73 -1.56 -0.97 -9.21
N GLU A 74 -1.82 -2.24 -9.53
CA GLU A 74 -1.99 -2.71 -10.89
C GLU A 74 -3.28 -2.19 -11.55
N GLU A 75 -4.35 -2.03 -10.77
CA GLU A 75 -5.68 -1.60 -11.24
C GLU A 75 -5.78 -0.09 -11.49
N VAL A 76 -4.90 0.71 -10.88
CA VAL A 76 -4.89 2.17 -11.10
C VAL A 76 -4.40 2.47 -12.51
N GLU A 77 -5.15 3.24 -13.27
CA GLU A 77 -4.70 3.81 -14.54
C GLU A 77 -4.39 5.30 -14.40
N VAL A 78 -3.42 5.81 -15.16
CA VAL A 78 -3.19 7.26 -15.25
C VAL A 78 -4.43 7.90 -15.89
N GLY A 79 -4.93 8.96 -15.26
CA GLY A 79 -6.21 9.58 -15.58
C GLY A 79 -7.41 9.03 -14.81
N ASP A 80 -7.26 7.98 -13.98
CA ASP A 80 -8.31 7.56 -13.05
C ASP A 80 -8.69 8.70 -12.12
N SER A 81 -9.95 9.08 -12.11
CA SER A 81 -10.45 10.27 -11.44
C SER A 81 -11.59 9.97 -10.47
N LEU A 82 -11.68 10.82 -9.45
CA LEU A 82 -12.79 10.92 -8.52
C LEU A 82 -13.23 12.37 -8.46
N GLU A 83 -14.52 12.59 -8.64
CA GLU A 83 -15.20 13.82 -8.27
C GLU A 83 -15.87 13.60 -6.91
N THR A 84 -15.60 14.48 -5.95
CA THR A 84 -16.18 14.38 -4.61
C THR A 84 -17.52 15.06 -4.54
N ALA A 85 -18.27 14.81 -3.45
CA ALA A 85 -19.35 15.72 -3.07
C ALA A 85 -18.79 17.12 -2.77
N GLY A 86 -19.65 18.14 -2.88
CA GLY A 86 -19.33 19.50 -2.47
C GLY A 86 -19.42 19.66 -0.95
N ARG A 87 -18.52 20.45 -0.37
CA ARG A 87 -18.56 20.88 1.05
C ARG A 87 -18.61 22.39 1.13
N THR A 88 -19.71 22.93 1.67
CA THR A 88 -19.80 24.35 2.01
C THR A 88 -18.92 24.66 3.21
N VAL A 89 -18.02 25.62 3.06
CA VAL A 89 -17.17 26.15 4.13
C VAL A 89 -17.97 27.18 4.90
N THR A 90 -17.93 27.11 6.23
CA THR A 90 -18.66 28.01 7.12
C THR A 90 -17.71 28.76 8.05
N ASP A 91 -18.17 29.82 8.70
CA ASP A 91 -17.38 30.50 9.75
C ASP A 91 -17.00 29.53 10.88
N ALA A 92 -17.86 28.55 11.18
CA ALA A 92 -17.58 27.53 12.18
C ALA A 92 -16.37 26.67 11.79
N ASP A 93 -16.19 26.35 10.51
CA ASP A 93 -15.01 25.64 10.03
C ASP A 93 -13.73 26.46 10.23
N ILE A 94 -13.77 27.75 9.89
CA ILE A 94 -12.62 28.67 10.02
C ILE A 94 -12.22 28.84 11.49
N VAL A 95 -13.20 29.08 12.37
CA VAL A 95 -12.97 29.21 13.81
C VAL A 95 -12.43 27.91 14.41
N ASN A 96 -13.07 26.77 14.11
CA ASN A 96 -12.63 25.47 14.64
C ASN A 96 -11.24 25.08 14.14
N PHE A 97 -10.92 25.36 12.88
CA PHE A 97 -9.59 25.10 12.35
C PHE A 97 -8.53 25.98 13.01
N SER A 98 -8.83 27.26 13.27
CA SER A 98 -7.94 28.15 14.04
C SER A 98 -7.65 27.58 15.43
N ASN A 99 -8.67 27.06 16.11
CA ASN A 99 -8.52 26.49 17.45
C ASN A 99 -7.68 25.21 17.48
N VAL A 100 -7.90 24.29 16.53
CA VAL A 100 -7.19 22.99 16.53
C VAL A 100 -5.77 23.08 15.97
N SER A 101 -5.55 23.92 14.95
CA SER A 101 -4.23 24.12 14.34
C SER A 101 -3.39 25.16 15.08
N TRP A 102 -4.04 25.98 15.90
CA TRP A 102 -3.50 27.18 16.54
C TRP A 102 -3.14 28.33 15.58
N ASP A 103 -3.47 28.22 14.29
CA ASP A 103 -3.27 29.28 13.31
C ASP A 103 -4.35 30.37 13.44
N HIS A 104 -4.03 31.40 14.24
CA HIS A 104 -4.88 32.58 14.46
C HIS A 104 -4.45 33.77 13.60
N PHE A 105 -3.84 33.53 12.43
CA PHE A 105 -3.48 34.61 11.51
C PHE A 105 -4.68 35.52 11.21
N TYR A 106 -4.45 36.84 11.27
CA TYR A 106 -5.51 37.85 11.29
C TYR A 106 -6.47 37.78 10.09
N ALA A 107 -5.99 37.33 8.93
CA ALA A 107 -6.83 37.16 7.74
C ALA A 107 -7.93 36.08 7.90
N HIS A 108 -7.83 35.23 8.92
CA HIS A 108 -8.81 34.20 9.23
C HIS A 108 -9.70 34.55 10.44
N THR A 109 -9.21 35.40 11.35
CA THR A 109 -9.79 35.56 12.69
C THR A 109 -10.22 36.99 13.04
N ASP A 110 -9.69 38.02 12.37
CA ASP A 110 -9.94 39.42 12.69
C ASP A 110 -10.43 40.21 11.47
N ALA A 111 -11.74 40.40 11.40
CA ALA A 111 -12.40 41.18 10.34
C ALA A 111 -12.02 42.67 10.35
N THR A 112 -11.42 43.20 11.43
CA THR A 112 -11.01 44.61 11.51
C THR A 112 -9.59 44.86 10.97
N SER A 113 -8.80 43.80 10.79
CA SER A 113 -7.39 43.87 10.36
C SER A 113 -7.18 43.55 8.87
N LEU A 114 -8.21 43.69 8.03
CA LEU A 114 -8.14 43.36 6.60
C LEU A 114 -7.74 44.55 5.71
N THR A 115 -7.66 45.76 6.28
CA THR A 115 -7.25 46.96 5.54
C THR A 115 -5.85 46.80 4.97
N GLY A 116 -5.70 47.02 3.66
CA GLY A 116 -4.42 46.83 2.95
C GLY A 116 -4.13 45.39 2.50
N THR A 117 -5.06 44.46 2.73
CA THR A 117 -5.01 43.11 2.15
C THR A 117 -5.84 43.02 0.88
N ILE A 118 -5.76 41.87 0.20
CA ILE A 118 -6.57 41.54 -0.97
C ILE A 118 -7.96 40.96 -0.61
N PHE A 119 -8.29 40.87 0.68
CA PHE A 119 -9.48 40.17 1.17
C PHE A 119 -10.57 41.14 1.63
N ASP A 120 -11.81 40.85 1.26
CA ASP A 120 -12.98 41.66 1.66
C ASP A 120 -13.51 41.26 3.04
N LYS A 121 -13.24 40.02 3.47
CA LYS A 121 -13.69 39.38 4.71
C LYS A 121 -12.64 38.39 5.17
N THR A 122 -12.80 37.85 6.37
CA THR A 122 -12.00 36.72 6.81
C THR A 122 -12.20 35.54 5.84
N VAL A 123 -11.09 34.87 5.54
CA VAL A 123 -11.05 33.75 4.59
C VAL A 123 -10.72 32.46 5.32
N ALA A 124 -11.01 31.32 4.72
CA ALA A 124 -10.59 30.03 5.24
C ALA A 124 -9.07 29.84 5.10
N HIS A 125 -8.47 29.10 6.02
CA HIS A 125 -7.05 28.74 5.98
C HIS A 125 -6.75 27.90 4.74
N GLY A 126 -5.63 28.15 4.07
CA GLY A 126 -5.15 27.27 3.00
C GLY A 126 -4.99 25.82 3.49
N TYR A 127 -4.44 25.63 4.69
CA TYR A 127 -4.31 24.30 5.30
C TYR A 127 -5.64 23.67 5.69
N PHE A 128 -6.67 24.47 6.01
CA PHE A 128 -8.02 23.96 6.16
C PHE A 128 -8.55 23.42 4.82
N ILE A 129 -8.36 24.16 3.72
CA ILE A 129 -8.80 23.73 2.38
C ILE A 129 -8.15 22.38 2.02
N LEU A 130 -6.85 22.21 2.25
CA LEU A 130 -6.15 20.93 2.04
C LEU A 130 -6.71 19.81 2.93
N SER A 131 -6.93 20.09 4.21
CA SER A 131 -7.45 19.11 5.18
C SER A 131 -8.88 18.70 4.82
N ALA A 132 -9.73 19.66 4.44
CA ALA A 132 -11.09 19.44 4.00
C ALA A 132 -11.12 18.65 2.69
N ALA A 133 -10.22 18.96 1.74
CA ALA A 133 -10.09 18.21 0.50
C ALA A 133 -9.73 16.75 0.77
N ALA A 134 -8.74 16.48 1.63
CA ALA A 134 -8.41 15.11 2.05
C ALA A 134 -9.60 14.38 2.69
N GLY A 135 -10.38 15.07 3.53
CA GLY A 135 -11.61 14.51 4.10
C GLY A 135 -12.68 14.15 3.05
N LEU A 136 -12.65 14.76 1.86
CA LEU A 136 -13.59 14.49 0.77
C LEU A 136 -13.14 13.34 -0.14
N PHE A 137 -11.84 13.26 -0.50
CA PHE A 137 -11.36 12.26 -1.47
C PHE A 137 -10.79 10.99 -0.83
N VAL A 138 -10.49 10.98 0.47
CA VAL A 138 -9.95 9.79 1.14
C VAL A 138 -11.08 8.83 1.48
N SER A 139 -10.93 7.57 1.05
CA SER A 139 -11.86 6.50 1.45
C SER A 139 -11.62 6.07 2.89
N GLY A 140 -12.64 6.13 3.76
CA GLY A 140 -12.53 5.73 5.16
C GLY A 140 -12.44 4.21 5.41
N LYS A 141 -12.70 3.36 4.41
CA LYS A 141 -12.59 1.90 4.53
C LYS A 141 -11.15 1.46 4.30
N LYS A 142 -10.65 0.49 5.10
CA LYS A 142 -9.34 -0.14 4.88
C LYS A 142 -9.27 -0.66 3.44
N GLY A 143 -8.23 -0.26 2.72
CA GLY A 143 -8.05 -0.57 1.30
C GLY A 143 -6.56 -0.66 0.93
N PRO A 144 -6.24 -0.66 -0.37
CA PRO A 144 -4.87 -0.82 -0.86
C PRO A 144 -3.92 0.36 -0.59
N VAL A 145 -4.43 1.55 -0.30
CA VAL A 145 -3.59 2.69 0.09
C VAL A 145 -3.00 2.42 1.47
N ILE A 146 -1.67 2.25 1.52
CA ILE A 146 -0.91 1.96 2.76
C ILE A 146 -0.65 3.24 3.53
N ALA A 147 -0.17 4.28 2.82
CA ALA A 147 0.20 5.55 3.43
C ALA A 147 0.05 6.69 2.43
N ASN A 148 -0.47 7.82 2.88
CA ASN A 148 -0.35 9.10 2.20
C ASN A 148 0.77 9.89 2.91
N TYR A 149 1.95 9.96 2.29
CA TYR A 149 3.18 10.36 2.99
C TYR A 149 3.83 11.63 2.44
N GLY A 150 3.34 12.18 1.34
CA GLY A 150 3.99 13.31 0.69
C GLY A 150 3.02 14.22 -0.04
N LEU A 151 3.44 15.47 -0.15
CA LEU A 151 2.72 16.54 -0.84
C LEU A 151 3.74 17.38 -1.62
N GLU A 152 3.51 17.54 -2.91
CA GLU A 152 4.34 18.25 -3.88
C GLU A 152 3.50 19.34 -4.56
N ASN A 153 4.14 20.44 -4.97
CA ASN A 153 3.54 21.49 -5.83
C ASN A 153 2.19 22.01 -5.33
N CYS A 154 2.08 22.30 -4.03
CA CYS A 154 0.86 22.87 -3.46
C CYS A 154 0.82 24.39 -3.58
N SER A 155 -0.24 24.90 -4.19
CA SER A 155 -0.45 26.32 -4.43
C SER A 155 -1.92 26.70 -4.22
N PHE A 156 -2.15 27.88 -3.64
CA PHE A 156 -3.46 28.49 -3.42
C PHE A 156 -3.63 29.69 -4.36
N PHE A 157 -4.69 29.70 -5.16
CA PHE A 157 -4.88 30.67 -6.24
C PHE A 157 -5.99 31.69 -5.96
N LYS A 158 -7.03 31.27 -5.24
CA LYS A 158 -8.20 32.09 -4.90
C LYS A 158 -8.56 31.88 -3.43
N PRO A 159 -8.95 32.95 -2.71
CA PRO A 159 -9.48 32.80 -1.37
C PRO A 159 -10.79 32.01 -1.38
N VAL A 160 -11.05 31.30 -0.29
CA VAL A 160 -12.33 30.65 -0.01
C VAL A 160 -12.96 31.37 1.17
N TYR A 161 -14.15 31.91 0.96
CA TYR A 161 -14.90 32.62 2.01
C TYR A 161 -15.92 31.69 2.67
N ALA A 162 -16.38 32.06 3.87
CA ALA A 162 -17.55 31.43 4.45
C ALA A 162 -18.76 31.57 3.50
N GLY A 163 -19.43 30.45 3.23
CA GLY A 163 -20.50 30.31 2.25
C GLY A 163 -20.06 29.74 0.89
N ASP A 164 -18.75 29.72 0.58
CA ASP A 164 -18.26 29.05 -0.63
C ASP A 164 -18.33 27.52 -0.47
N THR A 165 -18.61 26.83 -1.58
CA THR A 165 -18.65 25.36 -1.61
C THR A 165 -17.46 24.85 -2.40
N ILE A 166 -16.65 24.00 -1.77
CA ILE A 166 -15.51 23.36 -2.43
C ILE A 166 -15.86 21.97 -2.93
N THR A 167 -15.39 21.63 -4.13
CA THR A 167 -15.44 20.30 -4.73
C THR A 167 -14.03 19.89 -5.12
N VAL A 168 -13.70 18.60 -4.99
CA VAL A 168 -12.36 18.10 -5.31
C VAL A 168 -12.40 17.14 -6.49
N TYR A 169 -11.50 17.37 -7.43
CA TYR A 169 -11.12 16.39 -8.46
C TYR A 169 -9.78 15.78 -8.08
N LEU A 170 -9.80 14.50 -7.74
CA LEU A 170 -8.61 13.69 -7.49
C LEU A 170 -8.32 12.85 -8.73
N THR A 171 -7.16 12.99 -9.36
CA THR A 171 -6.79 12.25 -10.58
C THR A 171 -5.44 11.57 -10.46
N ALA A 172 -5.34 10.30 -10.83
CA ALA A 172 -4.09 9.53 -10.85
C ALA A 172 -3.13 10.17 -11.87
N LYS A 173 -2.06 10.78 -11.38
CA LYS A 173 -1.12 11.57 -12.18
C LYS A 173 0.00 10.73 -12.76
N GLU A 174 0.61 9.90 -11.92
CA GLU A 174 1.80 9.13 -12.28
C GLU A 174 1.88 7.89 -11.39
N LYS A 175 2.40 6.79 -11.95
CA LYS A 175 2.65 5.55 -11.21
C LYS A 175 4.13 5.23 -11.25
N ILE A 176 4.74 5.09 -10.08
CA ILE A 176 6.13 4.70 -9.93
C ILE A 176 6.17 3.33 -9.28
N ASN A 177 6.52 2.32 -10.09
CA ASN A 177 6.65 0.96 -9.61
C ASN A 177 7.88 0.86 -8.69
N ARG A 178 7.68 0.48 -7.42
CA ARG A 178 8.77 0.23 -6.49
C ARG A 178 9.01 -1.27 -6.32
N GLY A 179 10.28 -1.62 -6.16
CA GLY A 179 10.68 -2.95 -5.73
C GLY A 179 10.30 -3.20 -4.28
N VAL A 180 10.39 -4.46 -3.86
CA VAL A 180 10.19 -4.90 -2.47
C VAL A 180 11.55 -5.12 -1.84
N LYS A 181 11.77 -4.56 -0.65
CA LYS A 181 12.97 -4.85 0.15
C LYS A 181 12.58 -4.96 1.62
N GLY A 182 13.11 -5.96 2.31
CA GLY A 182 12.82 -6.20 3.71
C GLY A 182 11.36 -6.55 3.98
N ARG A 183 10.91 -6.23 5.20
CA ARG A 183 9.54 -6.40 5.70
C ARG A 183 8.57 -5.33 5.22
N ASN A 184 8.54 -5.10 3.91
CA ASN A 184 7.64 -4.14 3.29
C ASN A 184 6.65 -4.86 2.38
N ILE A 185 5.37 -4.54 2.51
CA ILE A 185 4.34 -5.03 1.61
C ILE A 185 4.66 -4.53 0.19
N PRO A 186 4.59 -5.41 -0.83
CA PRO A 186 4.78 -5.02 -2.21
C PRO A 186 3.83 -3.92 -2.60
N SER A 187 4.42 -2.82 -3.06
CA SER A 187 3.72 -1.56 -3.27
C SER A 187 4.40 -0.74 -4.37
N GLY A 188 3.68 0.25 -4.86
CA GLY A 188 4.21 1.30 -5.73
C GLY A 188 3.73 2.66 -5.25
N VAL A 189 4.35 3.73 -5.75
CA VAL A 189 3.90 5.09 -5.47
C VAL A 189 2.92 5.51 -6.55
N VAL A 190 1.73 5.95 -6.16
CA VAL A 190 0.81 6.65 -7.05
C VAL A 190 0.81 8.12 -6.64
N LYS A 191 1.18 8.98 -7.58
CA LYS A 191 1.03 10.42 -7.45
C LYS A 191 -0.37 10.78 -7.90
N TRP A 192 -1.08 11.60 -7.13
CA TRP A 192 -2.41 12.08 -7.49
C TRP A 192 -2.42 13.60 -7.60
N LEU A 193 -2.96 14.12 -8.70
CA LEU A 193 -3.29 15.53 -8.83
C LEU A 193 -4.59 15.79 -8.08
N VAL A 194 -4.56 16.75 -7.16
CA VAL A 194 -5.71 17.24 -6.40
C VAL A 194 -6.01 18.63 -6.92
N GLU A 195 -7.18 18.81 -7.53
CA GLU A 195 -7.70 20.11 -7.94
C GLU A 195 -8.93 20.42 -7.09
N VAL A 196 -8.85 21.46 -6.27
CA VAL A 196 -9.98 21.96 -5.49
C VAL A 196 -10.56 23.15 -6.24
N VAL A 197 -11.86 23.10 -6.51
CA VAL A 197 -12.61 24.18 -7.15
C VAL A 197 -13.71 24.69 -6.24
N ASN A 198 -14.16 25.92 -6.46
CA ASN A 198 -15.35 26.47 -5.80
C ASN A 198 -16.63 26.24 -6.65
N GLN A 199 -17.77 26.77 -6.18
CA GLN A 199 -19.07 26.69 -6.87
C GLN A 199 -19.15 27.44 -8.22
N ARG A 200 -18.10 28.16 -8.60
CA ARG A 200 -17.97 28.88 -9.89
C ARG A 200 -16.97 28.19 -10.82
N ASP A 201 -16.57 26.96 -10.50
CA ASP A 201 -15.55 26.18 -11.20
C ASP A 201 -14.16 26.86 -11.24
N GLU A 202 -13.90 27.79 -10.31
CA GLU A 202 -12.59 28.42 -10.19
C GLU A 202 -11.67 27.56 -9.32
N ILE A 203 -10.46 27.29 -9.80
CA ILE A 203 -9.44 26.57 -9.04
C ILE A 203 -9.01 27.41 -7.83
N VAL A 204 -9.21 26.88 -6.63
CA VAL A 204 -8.79 27.50 -5.37
C VAL A 204 -7.46 26.95 -4.87
N CYS A 205 -7.23 25.64 -5.06
CA CYS A 205 -6.02 24.95 -4.61
C CYS A 205 -5.65 23.84 -5.59
N VAL A 206 -4.37 23.71 -5.90
CA VAL A 206 -3.81 22.55 -6.60
C VAL A 206 -2.69 21.96 -5.77
N ALA A 207 -2.65 20.64 -5.64
CA ALA A 207 -1.54 19.92 -5.02
C ALA A 207 -1.32 18.58 -5.72
N THR A 208 -0.13 17.99 -5.57
CA THR A 208 0.12 16.59 -5.91
C THR A 208 0.40 15.80 -4.64
N ILE A 209 -0.41 14.79 -4.32
CA ILE A 209 -0.16 13.92 -3.16
C ILE A 209 0.55 12.63 -3.57
N LEU A 210 1.39 12.10 -2.69
CA LEU A 210 2.15 10.88 -2.88
C LEU A 210 1.61 9.79 -1.96
N THR A 211 1.02 8.77 -2.58
CA THR A 211 0.50 7.61 -1.84
C THR A 211 1.32 6.37 -2.14
N LEU A 212 1.63 5.59 -1.09
CA LEU A 212 2.11 4.23 -1.22
C LEU A 212 0.89 3.31 -1.34
N VAL A 213 0.77 2.62 -2.47
CA VAL A 213 -0.37 1.74 -2.79
C VAL A 213 0.11 0.31 -2.91
N ALA A 214 -0.53 -0.60 -2.17
CA ALA A 214 -0.24 -2.02 -2.20
C ALA A 214 -0.49 -2.61 -3.60
N LYS A 215 0.36 -3.54 -3.98
CA LYS A 215 0.16 -4.44 -5.13
C LYS A 215 -0.80 -5.54 -4.75
N GLN A 216 -1.52 -6.06 -5.72
CA GLN A 216 -2.41 -7.19 -5.48
C GLN A 216 -1.61 -8.42 -5.05
N SER A 217 -1.97 -8.99 -3.91
CA SER A 217 -1.40 -10.26 -3.42
C SER A 217 -1.89 -11.42 -4.30
N PRO A 218 -1.00 -12.32 -4.75
CA PRO A 218 -1.41 -13.54 -5.44
C PRO A 218 -1.91 -14.62 -4.46
N PHE A 219 -1.79 -14.39 -3.16
CA PHE A 219 -2.20 -15.34 -2.12
C PHE A 219 -3.62 -15.09 -1.66
N ILE A 220 -4.33 -16.17 -1.32
CA ILE A 220 -5.68 -16.11 -0.76
C ILE A 220 -5.72 -15.23 0.49
N ASP A 221 -6.82 -14.49 0.67
CA ASP A 221 -7.06 -13.75 1.91
C ASP A 221 -7.60 -14.68 3.00
N LEU A 222 -7.26 -14.40 4.27
CA LEU A 222 -7.77 -15.14 5.44
C LEU A 222 -9.24 -14.82 5.76
N ASN A 223 -10.04 -14.50 4.75
CA ASN A 223 -11.47 -14.30 4.90
C ASN A 223 -12.16 -15.67 5.01
N LEU A 224 -12.81 -15.90 6.16
CA LEU A 224 -13.47 -17.18 6.46
C LEU A 224 -14.49 -17.60 5.38
N LYS A 225 -15.20 -16.66 4.75
CA LYS A 225 -16.16 -17.00 3.68
C LYS A 225 -15.45 -17.51 2.42
N ASN A 226 -14.32 -16.89 2.06
CA ASN A 226 -13.54 -17.30 0.89
C ASN A 226 -12.88 -18.67 1.12
N ILE A 227 -12.31 -18.88 2.31
CA ILE A 227 -11.75 -20.18 2.71
C ILE A 227 -12.85 -21.25 2.70
N GLN A 228 -14.00 -21.00 3.33
CA GLN A 228 -15.12 -21.95 3.33
C GLN A 228 -15.55 -22.31 1.91
N LYS A 229 -15.64 -21.32 1.01
CA LYS A 229 -16.00 -21.55 -0.39
C LYS A 229 -14.99 -22.47 -1.09
N ALA A 230 -13.69 -22.29 -0.86
CA ALA A 230 -12.66 -23.19 -1.39
C ALA A 230 -12.79 -24.61 -0.82
N LEU A 231 -13.01 -24.73 0.50
CA LEU A 231 -13.16 -26.03 1.18
C LEU A 231 -14.40 -26.82 0.77
N ASN A 232 -15.46 -26.15 0.30
CA ASN A 232 -16.64 -26.82 -0.24
C ASN A 232 -16.33 -27.63 -1.52
N GLY A 233 -15.27 -27.26 -2.26
CA GLY A 233 -14.82 -28.00 -3.44
C GLY A 233 -13.96 -29.23 -3.12
N LEU A 234 -13.50 -29.38 -1.88
CA LEU A 234 -12.63 -30.47 -1.47
C LEU A 234 -13.44 -31.71 -1.07
N THR A 235 -13.21 -32.85 -1.70
CA THR A 235 -13.83 -34.15 -1.38
C THR A 235 -12.78 -35.19 -1.00
N GLU A 236 -13.17 -36.30 -0.38
CA GLU A 236 -12.24 -37.42 -0.08
C GLU A 236 -11.59 -38.02 -1.33
N SER A 237 -12.24 -37.89 -2.49
CA SER A 237 -11.72 -38.36 -3.77
C SER A 237 -10.79 -37.36 -4.47
N THR A 238 -10.68 -36.13 -3.97
CA THR A 238 -9.84 -35.10 -4.60
C THR A 238 -8.37 -35.51 -4.57
N GLN A 239 -7.71 -35.51 -5.73
CA GLN A 239 -6.31 -35.88 -5.85
C GLN A 239 -5.42 -34.64 -5.86
N PRO A 240 -4.29 -34.64 -5.13
CA PRO A 240 -3.34 -33.54 -5.19
C PRO A 240 -2.59 -33.55 -6.53
N SER A 241 -2.31 -32.36 -7.06
CA SER A 241 -1.53 -32.15 -8.29
C SER A 241 -0.03 -32.40 -8.09
N TRP A 242 0.46 -32.33 -6.86
CA TRP A 242 1.83 -32.67 -6.45
C TRP A 242 1.83 -33.11 -4.97
N GLY A 243 2.90 -33.73 -4.47
CA GLY A 243 2.95 -34.26 -3.09
C GLY A 243 2.10 -35.52 -2.86
N LYS A 244 1.99 -35.97 -1.61
CA LYS A 244 1.40 -37.28 -1.22
C LYS A 244 0.26 -37.22 -0.19
N MET A 245 -0.08 -36.04 0.33
CA MET A 245 -1.13 -35.91 1.35
C MET A 245 -2.52 -36.23 0.77
N SER A 246 -3.35 -36.92 1.54
CA SER A 246 -4.79 -37.01 1.29
C SER A 246 -5.49 -35.68 1.58
N PRO A 247 -6.73 -35.47 1.09
CA PRO A 247 -7.53 -34.29 1.41
C PRO A 247 -7.64 -34.01 2.92
N GLN A 248 -7.87 -35.06 3.73
CA GLN A 248 -7.97 -34.91 5.18
C GLN A 248 -6.63 -34.54 5.80
N GLN A 249 -5.55 -35.20 5.38
CA GLN A 249 -4.20 -34.90 5.86
C GLN A 249 -3.79 -33.45 5.58
N MET A 250 -4.16 -32.92 4.41
CA MET A 250 -3.90 -31.52 4.07
C MET A 250 -4.64 -30.56 5.02
N ILE A 251 -5.92 -30.80 5.31
CA ILE A 251 -6.67 -29.93 6.23
C ILE A 251 -6.12 -29.99 7.65
N GLU A 252 -5.80 -31.19 8.14
CA GLU A 252 -5.20 -31.35 9.47
C GLU A 252 -3.80 -30.74 9.55
N HIS A 253 -3.03 -30.78 8.46
CA HIS A 253 -1.75 -30.11 8.35
C HIS A 253 -1.89 -28.57 8.43
N LEU A 254 -2.86 -27.99 7.70
CA LEU A 254 -3.13 -26.55 7.79
C LEU A 254 -3.62 -26.15 9.18
N GLU A 255 -4.50 -26.96 9.78
CA GLU A 255 -4.99 -26.75 11.13
C GLU A 255 -3.87 -26.77 12.16
N HIS A 256 -2.91 -27.69 12.03
CA HIS A 256 -1.73 -27.72 12.89
C HIS A 256 -0.94 -26.40 12.80
N GLY A 257 -0.79 -25.83 11.60
CA GLY A 257 -0.20 -24.51 11.43
C GLY A 257 -0.98 -23.41 12.17
N VAL A 258 -2.31 -23.42 12.07
CA VAL A 258 -3.17 -22.45 12.77
C VAL A 258 -3.05 -22.59 14.29
N LEU A 259 -3.06 -23.81 14.81
CA LEU A 259 -2.88 -24.06 16.23
C LEU A 259 -1.48 -23.65 16.73
N ALA A 260 -0.43 -23.88 15.95
CA ALA A 260 0.92 -23.37 16.27
C ALA A 260 0.94 -21.84 16.36
N SER A 261 0.15 -21.14 15.53
CA SER A 261 0.03 -19.67 15.60
C SER A 261 -0.75 -19.16 16.83
N LEU A 262 -1.36 -20.06 17.60
CA LEU A 262 -1.99 -19.82 18.90
C LEU A 262 -1.12 -20.30 20.08
N GLY A 263 0.03 -20.93 19.81
CA GLY A 263 0.87 -21.57 20.82
C GLY A 263 0.41 -22.96 21.26
N GLU A 264 -0.36 -23.68 20.42
CA GLU A 264 -1.03 -24.94 20.77
C GLU A 264 -0.62 -26.15 19.88
N PRO A 265 0.51 -26.84 20.11
CA PRO A 265 1.59 -26.47 21.01
C PRO A 265 2.53 -25.46 20.37
N GLU A 266 3.22 -24.69 21.22
CA GLU A 266 4.30 -23.82 20.75
C GLU A 266 5.47 -24.68 20.25
N ALA A 267 6.06 -24.30 19.11
CA ALA A 267 7.18 -25.04 18.55
C ALA A 267 8.40 -24.94 19.49
N GLU A 268 8.98 -26.10 19.85
CA GLU A 268 10.12 -26.16 20.79
C GLU A 268 11.38 -25.46 20.28
N LYS A 269 11.57 -25.42 18.94
CA LYS A 269 12.71 -24.76 18.31
C LYS A 269 12.42 -24.29 16.88
N CYS A 270 13.18 -23.28 16.45
CA CYS A 270 13.33 -22.91 15.05
C CYS A 270 14.52 -23.66 14.44
N PHE A 271 14.33 -24.25 13.27
CA PHE A 271 15.38 -24.98 12.54
C PHE A 271 16.23 -24.09 11.63
N THR A 272 15.75 -22.87 11.32
CA THR A 272 16.49 -21.91 10.51
C THR A 272 17.62 -21.29 11.35
N PRO A 273 18.88 -21.28 10.86
CA PRO A 273 19.97 -20.61 11.54
C PRO A 273 19.68 -19.12 11.78
N GLU A 274 20.08 -18.59 12.93
CA GLU A 274 19.80 -17.20 13.35
C GLU A 274 20.24 -16.16 12.31
N GLU A 275 21.41 -16.36 11.70
CA GLU A 275 21.97 -15.50 10.65
C GLU A 275 21.10 -15.41 9.38
N GLN A 276 20.25 -16.41 9.14
CA GLN A 276 19.35 -16.46 7.97
C GLN A 276 17.92 -16.02 8.32
N LEU A 277 17.59 -15.90 9.61
CA LEU A 277 16.22 -15.74 10.08
C LEU A 277 15.55 -14.49 9.50
N GLU A 278 16.28 -13.38 9.46
CA GLU A 278 15.78 -12.12 8.89
C GLU A 278 15.37 -12.29 7.43
N LYS A 279 16.22 -12.93 6.62
CA LYS A 279 15.95 -13.20 5.20
C LYS A 279 14.73 -14.10 5.01
N TRP A 280 14.54 -15.09 5.87
CA TRP A 280 13.37 -15.96 5.83
C TRP A 280 12.10 -15.21 6.26
N GLN A 281 12.15 -14.40 7.31
CA GLN A 281 11.02 -13.56 7.72
C GLN A 281 10.65 -12.52 6.65
N ASP A 282 11.63 -11.88 6.01
CA ASP A 282 11.42 -10.99 4.87
C ASP A 282 10.72 -11.69 3.69
N SER A 283 10.95 -12.99 3.54
CA SER A 283 10.31 -13.78 2.49
C SER A 283 8.79 -13.89 2.65
N LEU A 284 8.25 -13.70 3.87
CA LEU A 284 6.82 -13.66 4.14
C LEU A 284 6.14 -12.43 3.51
N TYR A 285 6.86 -11.33 3.36
CA TYR A 285 6.30 -10.07 2.84
C TYR A 285 6.25 -10.03 1.31
N ASN A 286 7.12 -10.76 0.61
CA ASN A 286 7.14 -10.71 -0.85
C ASN A 286 6.03 -11.55 -1.50
N HIS A 287 5.76 -11.33 -2.79
CA HIS A 287 4.78 -12.11 -3.58
C HIS A 287 5.35 -13.40 -4.21
N ARG A 288 6.47 -13.95 -3.70
CA ARG A 288 7.01 -15.23 -4.18
C ARG A 288 6.25 -16.39 -3.55
N LYS A 289 5.80 -17.32 -4.39
CA LYS A 289 5.12 -18.55 -3.96
C LYS A 289 6.06 -19.46 -3.17
N MET A 290 5.50 -20.26 -2.27
CA MET A 290 6.25 -21.35 -1.64
C MET A 290 6.66 -22.37 -2.71
N PRO A 291 7.88 -22.91 -2.64
CA PRO A 291 8.36 -23.92 -3.59
C PRO A 291 7.50 -25.18 -3.54
N LYS A 292 7.33 -25.83 -4.70
CA LYS A 292 6.73 -27.16 -4.80
C LYS A 292 7.74 -28.21 -4.36
N ASP A 293 7.25 -29.30 -3.79
CA ASP A 293 8.05 -30.44 -3.34
C ASP A 293 9.24 -30.04 -2.47
N PHE A 294 9.03 -29.04 -1.61
CA PHE A 294 10.06 -28.54 -0.72
C PHE A 294 10.51 -29.69 0.21
N PRO A 295 11.75 -30.20 0.07
CA PRO A 295 12.24 -31.17 1.01
C PRO A 295 12.36 -30.43 2.35
N ALA A 296 11.71 -30.94 3.37
CA ALA A 296 11.92 -30.48 4.73
C ALA A 296 12.96 -31.41 5.37
N PRO A 297 14.27 -31.19 5.19
CA PRO A 297 15.32 -32.11 5.66
C PRO A 297 15.34 -32.29 7.20
N TYR A 298 14.61 -31.46 7.93
CA TYR A 298 14.41 -31.51 9.38
C TYR A 298 13.13 -32.23 9.81
N LEU A 299 12.21 -32.54 8.88
CA LEU A 299 11.18 -33.55 9.07
C LEU A 299 11.84 -34.89 8.70
N ALA A 300 11.79 -35.87 9.60
CA ALA A 300 12.46 -37.16 9.40
C ALA A 300 12.09 -37.78 8.04
N GLU A 301 13.04 -38.46 7.38
CA GLU A 301 12.89 -39.11 6.07
C GLU A 301 11.66 -40.02 5.96
N ASP A 302 11.16 -40.49 7.11
CA ASP A 302 9.87 -41.14 7.28
C ASP A 302 8.82 -40.14 7.77
N GLU A 303 8.30 -39.29 6.88
CA GLU A 303 6.95 -38.78 7.04
C GLU A 303 6.00 -40.00 7.03
N LYS A 304 5.80 -40.62 8.20
CA LYS A 304 4.48 -41.15 8.50
C LYS A 304 3.57 -39.94 8.33
N LEU A 305 2.88 -39.89 7.20
CA LEU A 305 1.78 -38.96 6.94
C LEU A 305 1.05 -38.76 8.27
N LEU A 306 1.01 -37.52 8.77
CA LEU A 306 0.52 -37.18 10.11
C LEU A 306 -0.65 -38.10 10.49
N GLU A 307 -0.55 -38.76 11.65
CA GLU A 307 -1.64 -39.59 12.14
C GLU A 307 -2.92 -38.75 12.17
N LEU A 308 -3.95 -39.22 11.47
CA LEU A 308 -5.22 -38.52 11.36
C LEU A 308 -5.82 -38.37 12.76
N ARG A 309 -6.07 -37.12 13.16
CA ARG A 309 -6.63 -36.73 14.45
C ARG A 309 -8.14 -36.73 14.41
N HIS A 310 -8.73 -36.40 13.26
CA HIS A 310 -10.18 -36.37 13.11
C HIS A 310 -10.72 -37.67 12.50
N LYS A 311 -11.98 -37.97 12.81
CA LYS A 311 -12.67 -39.17 12.32
C LYS A 311 -12.84 -39.22 10.80
N ASN A 312 -12.93 -38.07 10.14
CA ASN A 312 -13.17 -37.93 8.71
C ASN A 312 -12.87 -36.49 8.23
N LEU A 313 -12.88 -36.29 6.91
CA LEU A 313 -12.62 -35.00 6.26
C LEU A 313 -13.56 -33.88 6.72
N GLU A 314 -14.86 -34.16 6.87
CA GLU A 314 -15.83 -33.14 7.28
C GLU A 314 -15.60 -32.66 8.72
N ALA A 315 -15.24 -33.56 9.64
CA ALA A 315 -14.84 -33.18 10.99
C ALA A 315 -13.57 -32.31 10.98
N ALA A 316 -12.58 -32.65 10.14
CA ALA A 316 -11.36 -31.86 9.98
C ALA A 316 -11.64 -30.45 9.44
N LYS A 317 -12.51 -30.30 8.43
CA LYS A 317 -12.92 -28.99 7.89
C LYS A 317 -13.59 -28.11 8.95
N ILE A 318 -14.50 -28.68 9.74
CA ILE A 318 -15.19 -27.94 10.81
C ILE A 318 -14.17 -27.44 11.84
N SER A 319 -13.30 -28.33 12.33
CA SER A 319 -12.29 -28.00 13.34
C SER A 319 -11.31 -26.94 12.82
N PHE A 320 -10.82 -27.08 11.58
CA PHE A 320 -9.96 -26.09 10.93
C PHE A 320 -10.63 -24.70 10.86
N MET A 321 -11.89 -24.64 10.43
CA MET A 321 -12.63 -23.38 10.33
C MET A 321 -12.89 -22.72 11.69
N ASP A 322 -13.12 -23.52 12.72
CA ASP A 322 -13.29 -23.01 14.09
C ASP A 322 -11.95 -22.52 14.67
N ASN A 323 -10.84 -23.21 14.40
CA ASN A 323 -9.52 -22.75 14.78
C ASN A 323 -9.09 -21.47 14.04
N LEU A 324 -9.48 -21.28 12.78
CA LEU A 324 -9.29 -20.01 12.08
C LEU A 324 -10.08 -18.85 12.70
N LYS A 325 -11.31 -19.12 13.18
CA LYS A 325 -12.07 -18.12 13.96
C LYS A 325 -11.36 -17.80 15.28
N ARG A 326 -10.89 -18.84 16.00
CA ARG A 326 -10.11 -18.69 17.24
C ARG A 326 -8.87 -17.83 17.01
N PHE A 327 -8.11 -18.07 15.95
CA PHE A 327 -6.97 -17.24 15.54
C PHE A 327 -7.35 -15.76 15.44
N SER A 328 -8.44 -15.43 14.74
CA SER A 328 -8.87 -14.04 14.60
C SER A 328 -9.30 -13.40 15.93
N ILE A 329 -9.87 -14.17 16.86
CA ILE A 329 -10.30 -13.67 18.17
C ILE A 329 -9.09 -13.47 19.09
N TYR A 330 -8.22 -14.48 19.16
CA TYR A 330 -7.02 -14.47 19.98
C TYR A 330 -6.14 -13.24 19.73
N TYR A 331 -5.85 -12.92 18.46
CA TYR A 331 -5.03 -11.74 18.11
C TYR A 331 -5.80 -10.41 18.10
N LYS A 332 -7.09 -10.40 18.42
CA LYS A 332 -7.80 -9.17 18.81
C LYS A 332 -7.63 -8.90 20.29
N GLU A 333 -7.66 -9.95 21.10
CA GLU A 333 -7.49 -9.88 22.55
C GLU A 333 -6.01 -9.74 22.97
N ASN A 334 -5.10 -10.29 22.16
CA ASN A 334 -3.66 -10.32 22.41
C ASN A 334 -2.88 -9.74 21.20
N PRO A 335 -2.97 -8.42 20.93
CA PRO A 335 -2.43 -7.83 19.70
C PRO A 335 -0.90 -7.91 19.55
N TYR A 336 -0.19 -8.11 20.67
CA TYR A 336 1.28 -8.21 20.71
C TYR A 336 1.79 -9.63 20.96
N ALA A 337 0.92 -10.65 20.93
CA ALA A 337 1.36 -12.03 21.08
C ALA A 337 2.32 -12.41 19.95
N GLU A 338 3.32 -13.20 20.29
CA GLU A 338 4.26 -13.81 19.36
C GLU A 338 4.38 -15.28 19.68
N HIS A 339 4.39 -16.13 18.65
CA HIS A 339 4.51 -17.58 18.80
C HIS A 339 5.61 -18.11 17.90
N MET A 340 6.30 -19.15 18.37
CA MET A 340 7.40 -19.78 17.63
C MET A 340 6.89 -20.55 16.39
N ASN A 341 7.49 -20.26 15.23
CA ASN A 341 7.38 -21.03 14.00
C ASN A 341 8.68 -21.81 13.74
N PHE A 342 8.55 -23.05 13.27
CA PHE A 342 9.67 -23.97 13.07
C PHE A 342 10.65 -23.55 11.96
N VAL A 343 10.24 -22.71 11.00
CA VAL A 343 11.12 -22.14 9.94
C VAL A 343 11.38 -20.66 10.18
N PHE A 344 10.36 -19.89 10.55
CA PHE A 344 10.43 -18.43 10.55
C PHE A 344 10.73 -17.83 11.93
N GLY A 345 10.96 -18.65 12.96
CA GLY A 345 11.22 -18.18 14.32
C GLY A 345 9.98 -17.56 14.97
N LYS A 346 10.15 -16.62 15.91
CA LYS A 346 9.03 -15.92 16.54
C LYS A 346 8.31 -15.04 15.53
N LEU A 347 7.01 -15.25 15.37
CA LEU A 347 6.16 -14.47 14.49
C LEU A 347 5.08 -13.77 15.30
N ASN A 348 4.88 -12.48 15.00
CA ASN A 348 3.73 -11.72 15.45
C ASN A 348 2.50 -12.00 14.58
N LYS A 349 1.37 -11.35 14.92
CA LYS A 349 0.12 -11.46 14.17
C LYS A 349 0.28 -11.32 12.65
N GLU A 350 0.92 -10.23 12.20
CA GLU A 350 1.04 -9.90 10.78
C GLU A 350 1.83 -11.00 10.04
N MET A 351 2.94 -11.44 10.63
CA MET A 351 3.77 -12.48 10.05
C MET A 351 3.05 -13.82 9.98
N TRP A 352 2.29 -14.20 11.02
CA TRP A 352 1.45 -15.39 10.99
C TRP A 352 0.35 -15.29 9.91
N GLU A 353 -0.28 -14.13 9.77
CA GLU A 353 -1.26 -13.90 8.71
C GLU A 353 -0.61 -14.07 7.32
N LEU A 354 0.57 -13.49 7.08
CA LEU A 354 1.30 -13.62 5.81
C LEU A 354 1.73 -15.08 5.55
N MET A 355 2.21 -15.78 6.58
CA MET A 355 2.59 -17.18 6.49
C MET A 355 1.39 -18.05 6.13
N HIS A 356 0.28 -17.93 6.85
CA HIS A 356 -0.96 -18.68 6.59
C HIS A 356 -1.49 -18.42 5.18
N ARG A 357 -1.49 -17.16 4.70
CA ARG A 357 -1.93 -16.86 3.33
C ARG A 357 -1.10 -17.61 2.30
N LYS A 358 0.23 -17.60 2.42
CA LYS A 358 1.13 -18.33 1.52
C LYS A 358 0.95 -19.83 1.62
N HIS A 359 0.88 -20.36 2.84
CA HIS A 359 0.75 -21.78 3.12
C HIS A 359 -0.58 -22.35 2.62
N PHE A 360 -1.68 -21.65 2.88
CA PHE A 360 -3.00 -22.06 2.41
C PHE A 360 -3.10 -21.97 0.90
N THR A 361 -2.56 -20.91 0.29
CA THR A 361 -2.49 -20.79 -1.18
C THR A 361 -1.73 -21.98 -1.78
N HIS A 362 -0.59 -22.35 -1.20
CA HIS A 362 0.19 -23.49 -1.67
C HIS A 362 -0.64 -24.79 -1.70
N HIS A 363 -1.31 -25.12 -0.59
CA HIS A 363 -2.10 -26.35 -0.52
C HIS A 363 -3.43 -26.27 -1.27
N PHE A 364 -4.04 -25.09 -1.37
CA PHE A 364 -5.26 -24.94 -2.15
C PHE A 364 -4.97 -25.07 -3.65
N GLU A 365 -3.85 -24.53 -4.14
CA GLU A 365 -3.36 -24.80 -5.51
C GLU A 365 -2.99 -26.28 -5.69
N GLN A 366 -2.42 -26.93 -4.67
CA GLN A 366 -2.11 -28.36 -4.71
C GLN A 366 -3.35 -29.22 -4.96
N PHE A 367 -4.49 -28.86 -4.39
CA PHE A 367 -5.76 -29.58 -4.54
C PHE A 367 -6.73 -28.95 -5.55
N GLY A 368 -6.28 -27.96 -6.34
CA GLY A 368 -7.08 -27.32 -7.39
C GLY A 368 -8.31 -26.56 -6.86
N LEU A 369 -8.23 -25.99 -5.66
CA LEU A 369 -9.34 -25.30 -5.00
C LEU A 369 -9.43 -23.80 -5.35
N ILE A 370 -8.37 -23.23 -5.93
CA ILE A 370 -8.26 -21.80 -6.32
C ILE A 370 -7.58 -21.62 -7.66
#